data_AF-A0A420W0M9-F1
#
_entry.id   AF-A0A420W0M9-F1
#
_cell.length_a   1.000
_cell.length_b   1.000
_cell.length_c   1.000
_cell.angle_alpha   90.00
_cell.angle_beta   90.00
_cell.angle_gamma   90.00
#
_symmetry.space_group_name_H-M   'P 1'
#
loop_
_entity.id
_entity.type
_entity.pdbx_description
1 polymer ?
#
loop_
_entity_poly.entity_id
_entity_poly.type
_entity_poly.pdbx_seq_one_letter_code
_entity_poly.pdbx_strand_id
1 'polypeptide(L)'
;MIVTTTNSIEGREISRYNDPIAANVVIGTNIFSDIGASYVDFFGGRSTSYEKKMQEMYKRITETLKQGAQAIRADAIIGLSVDIDEISGKGS
;
A
#
# COMPACT_ATOMS: atom_id res chain seq x y z
N MET A 1 8.59 14.40 0.15
CA MET A 1 7.92 13.94 -1.08
C MET A 1 6.43 13.86 -0.81
N ILE A 2 5.64 14.60 -1.58
CA ILE A 2 4.17 14.55 -1.49
C ILE A 2 3.71 13.26 -2.16
N VAL A 3 2.73 12.59 -1.55
CA VAL A 3 2.07 11.42 -2.11
C VAL A 3 0.58 11.64 -1.96
N THR A 4 -0.17 11.58 -3.05
CA THR A 4 -1.61 11.82 -3.05
C THR A 4 -2.32 10.85 -4.01
N THR A 5 -3.57 10.54 -3.69
CA THR A 5 -4.48 9.79 -4.56
C THR A 5 -5.14 10.70 -5.60
N THR A 6 -5.04 12.02 -5.45
CA THR A 6 -5.54 13.00 -6.42
C THR A 6 -4.63 13.10 -7.65
N ASN A 7 -5.18 13.51 -8.78
CA ASN A 7 -4.42 13.73 -10.03
C ASN A 7 -3.68 15.08 -10.08
N SER A 8 -3.79 15.90 -9.04
CA SER A 8 -3.14 17.21 -8.95
C SER A 8 -2.91 17.62 -7.50
N ILE A 9 -2.03 18.60 -7.30
CA ILE A 9 -1.78 19.24 -6.01
C ILE A 9 -2.17 20.72 -6.15
N GLU A 10 -3.08 21.20 -5.32
CA GLU A 10 -3.51 22.59 -5.34
C GLU A 10 -2.32 23.55 -5.13
N GLY A 11 -2.29 24.63 -5.91
CA GLY A 11 -1.20 25.61 -5.87
C GLY A 11 0.13 25.12 -6.44
N ARG A 12 0.17 23.98 -7.14
CA ARG A 12 1.36 23.48 -7.85
C ARG A 12 1.05 23.12 -9.30
N GLU A 13 1.99 23.40 -10.19
CA GLU A 13 1.96 22.98 -11.60
C GLU A 13 2.88 21.78 -11.81
N ILE A 14 2.43 20.79 -12.61
CA ILE A 14 3.23 19.61 -12.95
C ILE A 14 4.15 19.97 -14.11
N SER A 15 5.44 20.14 -13.83
CA SER A 15 6.45 20.55 -14.83
C SER A 15 7.01 19.39 -15.66
N ARG A 16 6.94 18.16 -15.16
CA ARG A 16 7.41 16.94 -15.83
C ARG A 16 6.60 15.74 -15.38
N TYR A 17 6.29 14.87 -16.33
CA TYR A 17 5.76 13.52 -16.08
C TYR A 17 6.89 12.51 -16.24
N ASN A 18 7.15 11.74 -15.20
CA ASN A 18 8.14 10.67 -15.20
C ASN A 18 7.48 9.31 -15.50
N ASP A 19 8.30 8.26 -15.69
CA ASP A 19 7.79 6.91 -15.85
C ASP A 19 6.95 6.47 -14.64
N PRO A 20 5.87 5.69 -14.86
CA PRO A 20 5.09 5.11 -13.78
C PRO A 20 5.95 4.24 -12.87
N ILE A 21 5.68 4.30 -11.57
CA ILE A 21 6.33 3.48 -10.55
C ILE A 21 5.32 2.55 -9.91
N ALA A 22 5.75 1.35 -9.55
CA ALA A 22 4.92 0.35 -8.90
C ALA A 22 5.68 -0.29 -7.73
N ALA A 23 4.94 -0.74 -6.73
CA ALA A 23 5.47 -1.48 -5.59
C ALA A 23 4.51 -2.60 -5.23
N ASN A 24 5.04 -3.81 -5.09
CA ASN A 24 4.28 -5.00 -4.74
C ASN A 24 4.73 -5.49 -3.36
N VAL A 25 3.79 -5.78 -2.47
CA VAL A 25 4.05 -6.39 -1.17
C VAL A 25 3.20 -7.64 -1.06
N VAL A 26 3.85 -8.78 -0.80
CA VAL A 26 3.18 -10.08 -0.65
C VAL A 26 3.16 -10.45 0.83
N ILE A 27 1.97 -10.78 1.35
CA ILE A 27 1.81 -11.31 2.70
C ILE A 27 1.90 -12.83 2.66
N GLY A 28 2.85 -13.38 3.42
CA GLY A 28 2.98 -14.83 3.58
C GLY A 28 1.86 -15.45 4.44
N THR A 29 1.64 -16.75 4.25
CA THR A 29 0.57 -17.53 4.88
C THR A 29 0.58 -17.48 6.42
N ASN A 30 1.76 -17.41 7.04
CA ASN A 30 1.88 -17.26 8.50
C ASN A 30 1.16 -16.00 9.03
N ILE A 31 1.20 -14.90 8.29
CA ILE A 31 0.57 -13.64 8.70
C ILE A 31 -0.95 -13.74 8.55
N PHE A 32 -1.43 -14.44 7.52
CA PHE A 32 -2.85 -14.77 7.31
C PHE A 32 -3.40 -15.66 8.42
N SER A 33 -2.65 -16.67 8.87
CA SER A 33 -3.06 -17.56 9.96
C SER A 33 -3.33 -16.80 11.26
N ASP A 34 -2.47 -15.85 11.63
CA ASP A 34 -2.70 -15.02 12.83
C ASP A 34 -3.92 -14.11 12.68
N ILE A 35 -4.20 -13.63 11.46
CA ILE A 35 -5.38 -12.84 11.15
C ILE A 35 -6.62 -13.74 11.33
N GLY A 36 -6.61 -14.93 10.72
CA GLY A 36 -7.68 -15.92 10.81
C GLY A 36 -7.98 -16.34 12.25
N ALA A 37 -6.95 -16.65 13.05
CA ALA A 37 -7.11 -16.95 14.47
C ALA A 37 -7.69 -15.76 15.26
N SER A 38 -7.27 -14.54 14.93
CA SER A 38 -7.78 -13.31 15.55
C SER A 38 -9.20 -12.94 15.11
N TYR A 39 -9.72 -13.44 13.98
CA TYR A 39 -11.10 -13.21 13.51
C TYR A 39 -12.12 -14.11 14.22
N VAL A 40 -11.72 -15.31 14.65
CA VAL A 40 -12.61 -16.26 15.33
C VAL A 40 -13.04 -15.75 16.71
N ASP A 41 -12.21 -14.96 17.39
CA ASP A 41 -12.49 -14.44 18.73
C ASP A 41 -13.15 -13.04 18.74
N PHE A 42 -13.45 -12.47 17.58
CA PHE A 42 -13.62 -11.02 17.43
C PHE A 42 -15.06 -10.57 17.21
N PHE A 43 -15.90 -10.72 18.23
CA PHE A 43 -17.11 -9.90 18.36
C PHE A 43 -16.76 -8.59 19.10
N GLY A 44 -16.49 -7.50 18.37
CA GLY A 44 -16.90 -6.17 18.84
C GLY A 44 -15.89 -5.04 19.16
N GLY A 45 -14.61 -5.03 18.72
CA GLY A 45 -13.81 -3.80 18.93
C GLY A 45 -12.41 -3.78 18.31
N ARG A 46 -12.24 -3.09 17.17
CA ARG A 46 -11.04 -3.01 16.28
C ARG A 46 -10.00 -4.16 16.30
N SER A 47 -9.90 -4.91 15.19
CA SER A 47 -8.96 -6.02 15.02
C SER A 47 -7.53 -5.49 14.96
N THR A 48 -6.95 -5.23 16.13
CA THR A 48 -5.70 -4.49 16.30
C THR A 48 -4.53 -5.14 15.55
N SER A 49 -4.53 -6.48 15.43
CA SER A 49 -3.53 -7.26 14.71
C SER A 49 -3.64 -7.10 13.19
N TYR A 50 -4.84 -7.22 12.63
CA TYR A 50 -5.11 -7.04 11.20
C TYR A 50 -4.84 -5.61 10.75
N GLU A 51 -5.41 -4.63 11.44
CA GLU A 51 -5.23 -3.21 11.12
C GLU A 51 -3.74 -2.82 11.17
N LYS A 52 -3.01 -3.27 12.19
CA LYS A 52 -1.57 -3.02 12.31
C LYS A 52 -0.78 -3.62 11.15
N LYS A 53 -1.09 -4.84 10.75
CA LYS A 53 -0.43 -5.51 9.61
C LYS A 53 -0.72 -4.78 8.30
N MET A 54 -1.95 -4.34 8.07
CA MET A 54 -2.31 -3.52 6.92
C MET A 54 -1.53 -2.20 6.92
N GLN A 55 -1.45 -1.51 8.06
CA GLN A 55 -0.67 -0.27 8.19
C GLN A 55 0.83 -0.49 7.89
N GLU A 56 1.41 -1.59 8.37
CA GLU A 56 2.81 -1.94 8.07
C GLU A 56 3.02 -2.18 6.57
N MET A 57 2.06 -2.80 5.88
CA MET A 57 2.13 -2.94 4.42
C MET A 57 2.03 -1.60 3.71
N TYR A 58 1.04 -0.77 4.02
CA TYR A 58 0.90 0.55 3.41
C TYR A 58 2.16 1.39 3.60
N LYS A 59 2.78 1.31 4.77
CA LYS A 59 4.07 1.96 5.03
C LYS A 59 5.16 1.44 4.10
N ARG A 60 5.33 0.13 3.98
CA ARG A 60 6.33 -0.49 3.09
C ARG A 60 6.10 -0.13 1.62
N ILE A 61 4.86 -0.21 1.14
CA ILE A 61 4.48 0.16 -0.24
C ILE A 61 4.85 1.63 -0.48
N THR A 62 4.43 2.52 0.42
CA THR A 62 4.68 3.96 0.30
C THR A 62 6.17 4.29 0.34
N GLU A 63 6.95 3.61 1.18
CA GLU A 63 8.41 3.78 1.25
C GLU A 63 9.09 3.33 -0.05
N THR A 64 8.73 2.17 -0.59
CA THR A 64 9.26 1.66 -1.86
C THR A 64 8.92 2.59 -3.03
N LEU A 65 7.67 3.08 -3.10
CA LEU A 65 7.27 4.04 -4.13
C LEU A 65 8.05 5.35 -4.00
N LYS A 66 8.25 5.86 -2.78
CA LYS A 66 9.06 7.07 -2.54
C LYS A 66 10.50 6.88 -3.00
N GLN A 67 11.11 5.72 -2.74
CA GLN A 67 12.46 5.41 -3.20
C GLN A 67 12.54 5.35 -4.73
N GLY A 68 11.56 4.72 -5.39
CA GLY A 68 11.46 4.69 -6.86
C GLY A 68 11.30 6.09 -7.47
N ALA A 69 10.43 6.91 -6.89
CA ALA A 69 10.26 8.30 -7.30
C ALA A 69 11.56 9.12 -7.12
N GLN A 70 12.29 8.92 -6.03
CA GLN A 70 13.58 9.59 -5.82
C GLN A 70 14.62 9.15 -6.85
N ALA A 71 14.68 7.87 -7.22
CA ALA A 71 15.61 7.36 -8.22
C ALA A 71 15.43 8.02 -9.60
N ILE A 72 14.20 8.38 -9.95
CA ILE A 72 13.87 9.10 -11.19
C ILE A 72 13.80 10.63 -11.01
N ARG A 73 14.26 11.14 -9.86
CA ARG A 73 14.27 12.56 -9.49
C ARG A 73 12.89 13.24 -9.47
N ALA A 74 11.83 12.47 -9.23
CA ALA A 74 10.51 13.01 -8.94
C ALA A 74 10.46 13.51 -7.49
N ASP A 75 9.67 14.56 -7.24
CA ASP A 75 9.48 15.18 -5.92
C ASP A 75 8.06 14.98 -5.35
N ALA A 76 7.14 14.50 -6.18
CA ALA A 76 5.78 14.12 -5.83
C ALA A 76 5.31 12.84 -6.56
N ILE A 77 4.39 12.13 -5.92
CA ILE A 77 3.61 11.03 -6.48
C ILE A 77 2.14 11.46 -6.45
N ILE A 78 1.48 11.48 -7.61
CA ILE A 78 0.06 11.81 -7.78
C ILE A 78 -0.67 10.60 -8.36
N GLY A 79 -1.97 10.51 -8.15
CA GLY A 79 -2.79 9.41 -8.66
C GLY A 79 -2.42 8.05 -8.05
N LEU A 80 -1.99 8.02 -6.79
CA LEU A 80 -1.73 6.76 -6.10
C LEU A 80 -3.00 5.90 -6.02
N SER A 81 -2.94 4.69 -6.56
CA SER A 81 -3.91 3.62 -6.32
C SER A 81 -3.24 2.50 -5.55
N VAL A 82 -3.98 1.85 -4.66
CA VAL A 82 -3.51 0.66 -3.94
C VAL A 82 -4.59 -0.40 -4.04
N ASP A 83 -4.23 -1.52 -4.64
CA ASP A 83 -5.08 -2.68 -4.80
C ASP A 83 -4.58 -3.80 -3.87
N ILE A 84 -5.49 -4.42 -3.13
CA ILE A 84 -5.20 -5.52 -2.21
C ILE A 84 -5.96 -6.75 -2.70
N ASP A 85 -5.20 -7.73 -3.20
CA ASP A 85 -5.75 -8.99 -3.68
C ASP A 85 -5.35 -10.14 -2.76
N GLU A 86 -6.32 -10.98 -2.40
CA GLU A 86 -6.06 -12.24 -1.73
C GLU A 86 -5.77 -13.33 -2.77
N ILE A 87 -4.53 -13.80 -2.82
CA ILE A 87 -4.16 -14.97 -3.62
C ILE A 87 -4.64 -16.22 -2.85
N SER A 88 -5.92 -16.54 -2.97
CA SER A 88 -6.43 -17.82 -2.51
C SER A 88 -6.03 -18.89 -3.52
N GLY A 89 -5.39 -19.97 -3.03
CA GLY A 89 -4.97 -21.11 -3.84
C GLY A 89 -6.13 -21.97 -4.32
N LYS A 90 -7.19 -21.38 -4.88
CA LYS A 90 -8.16 -22.12 -5.69
C LYS A 90 -7.49 -22.43 -7.03
N GLY A 91 -6.81 -23.57 -7.04
CA GLY A 91 -6.61 -24.35 -8.24
C GLY A 91 -7.95 -24.57 -8.95
N SER A 92 -7.84 -24.73 -10.27
CA SER A 92 -8.92 -25.06 -11.21
C SER A 92 -9.92 -26.09 -10.71
#